data_AF-A0A941DX70-F1
#
_entry.id   AF-A0A941DX70-F1
#
_cell.length_a   1.000
_cell.length_b   1.000
_cell.length_c   1.000
_cell.angle_alpha   90.00
_cell.angle_beta   90.00
_cell.angle_gamma   90.00
#
_symmetry.space_group_name_H-M   'P 1'
#
loop_
_entity.id
_entity.type
_entity.pdbx_description
1 polymer ?
#
loop_
_entity_poly.entity_id
_entity_poly.type
_entity_poly.pdbx_seq_one_letter_code
_entity_poly.pdbx_strand_id
1 'polypeptide(L)'
;PAVSQGNRKKEDEFEFNKDAGMYVCKAGHMAIRKARQGTKDVAKNQVDTYYFDIEKCKVCPCKEGCYKPGAKSKSYSVSIKSDEHSEQAKFQETDYFKEKSKERYK
;
A
#
# COMPACT_ATOMS: atom_id res chain seq x y z
N PRO A 1 0.24 -19.34 -0.17
CA PRO A 1 1.11 -18.25 0.33
C PRO A 1 0.32 -16.95 0.52
N ALA A 2 -0.08 -16.65 1.77
CA ALA A 2 -0.63 -15.34 2.12
C ALA A 2 0.55 -14.44 2.52
N VAL A 3 1.02 -13.62 1.59
CA VAL A 3 2.15 -12.70 1.82
C VAL A 3 1.66 -11.55 2.70
N SER A 4 2.23 -11.41 3.91
CA SER A 4 1.90 -10.38 4.89
C SER A 4 2.38 -8.98 4.49
N GLN A 5 3.32 -8.93 3.55
CA GLN A 5 3.77 -7.72 2.84
C GLN A 5 3.14 -7.74 1.44
N GLY A 6 2.50 -6.64 1.04
CA GLY A 6 1.99 -6.52 -0.33
C GLY A 6 3.11 -6.69 -1.35
N ASN A 7 2.76 -7.12 -2.57
CA ASN A 7 3.74 -7.42 -3.63
C ASN A 7 4.39 -6.16 -4.26
N ARG A 8 4.48 -5.04 -3.53
CA ARG A 8 5.02 -3.76 -4.03
C ARG A 8 6.48 -3.62 -3.65
N LYS A 9 7.31 -3.18 -4.60
CA LYS A 9 8.72 -2.85 -4.37
C LYS A 9 8.82 -1.51 -3.62
N LYS A 10 9.70 -1.41 -2.63
CA LYS A 10 9.90 -0.20 -1.80
C LYS A 10 10.22 1.07 -2.59
N GLU A 11 10.81 0.92 -3.77
CA GLU A 11 11.20 2.04 -4.64
C GLU A 11 10.02 2.72 -5.36
N ASP A 12 8.84 2.08 -5.37
CA ASP A 12 7.60 2.59 -5.95
C ASP A 12 6.62 3.07 -4.85
N GLU A 13 7.10 3.18 -3.60
CA GLU A 13 6.26 3.65 -2.50
C GLU A 13 6.01 5.15 -2.60
N PHE A 14 4.72 5.51 -2.46
CA PHE A 14 4.27 6.88 -2.37
C PHE A 14 4.61 7.39 -0.96
N GLU A 15 5.03 8.65 -0.86
CA GLU A 15 5.36 9.27 0.42
C GLU A 15 4.09 9.73 1.13
N PHE A 16 3.90 9.33 2.38
CA PHE A 16 2.75 9.77 3.17
C PHE A 16 3.06 11.11 3.84
N ASN A 17 2.37 12.17 3.43
CA ASN A 17 2.44 13.47 4.09
C ASN A 17 1.55 13.47 5.34
N LYS A 18 2.16 13.59 6.53
CA LYS A 18 1.46 13.55 7.82
C LYS A 18 0.63 14.80 8.09
N ASP A 19 1.08 15.97 7.65
CA ASP A 19 0.36 17.25 7.80
C ASP A 19 -0.92 17.27 6.96
N ALA A 20 -0.85 16.72 5.74
CA ALA A 20 -2.00 16.66 4.83
C ALA A 20 -2.85 15.38 5.00
N GLY A 21 -2.32 14.35 5.65
CA GLY A 21 -2.95 13.03 5.72
C GLY A 21 -3.13 12.35 4.36
N MET A 22 -2.29 12.68 3.38
CA MET A 22 -2.42 12.25 1.98
C MET A 22 -1.10 11.70 1.43
N TYR A 23 -1.21 10.79 0.47
CA TYR A 23 -0.04 10.29 -0.24
C TYR A 23 0.40 11.24 -1.36
N VAL A 24 1.71 11.36 -1.53
CA VAL A 24 2.37 12.15 -2.57
C VAL A 24 3.16 11.17 -3.44
N CYS A 25 3.02 11.28 -4.75
CA CYS A 25 3.80 10.46 -5.68
C CYS A 25 5.24 10.98 -5.80
N LYS A 26 6.14 10.17 -6.35
CA LYS A 26 7.54 10.55 -6.60
C LYS A 26 7.70 11.82 -7.45
N ALA A 27 6.72 12.15 -8.28
CA ALA A 27 6.70 13.38 -9.09
C ALA A 27 6.10 14.60 -8.32
N GLY A 28 5.79 14.46 -7.04
CA GLY A 28 5.26 15.53 -6.19
C GLY A 28 3.75 15.76 -6.27
N HIS A 29 2.99 14.93 -6.99
CA HIS A 29 1.53 15.06 -7.04
C HIS A 29 0.88 14.42 -5.80
N MET A 30 0.14 15.22 -5.04
CA MET A 30 -0.64 14.77 -3.90
C MET A 30 -1.97 14.13 -4.32
N ALA A 31 -2.42 13.14 -3.55
CA ALA A 31 -3.76 12.59 -3.66
C ALA A 31 -4.82 13.67 -3.44
N ILE A 32 -5.90 13.62 -4.22
CA ILE A 32 -7.01 14.58 -4.17
C ILE A 32 -8.10 14.19 -3.17
N ARG A 33 -8.23 12.88 -2.89
CA ARG A 33 -9.20 12.38 -1.94
C ARG A 33 -8.76 11.04 -1.36
N LYS A 34 -9.24 10.79 -0.16
CA LYS A 34 -9.13 9.51 0.54
C LYS A 34 -10.52 8.93 0.72
N ALA A 35 -10.69 7.64 0.44
CA ALA A 35 -11.89 6.90 0.78
C ALA A 35 -11.50 5.65 1.58
N ARG A 36 -12.16 5.44 2.71
CA ARG A 36 -12.03 4.20 3.46
C ARG A 36 -13.03 3.18 2.90
N GLN A 37 -12.50 2.09 2.39
CA GLN A 37 -13.27 0.97 1.85
C GLN A 37 -13.28 -0.21 2.82
N GLY A 38 -14.37 -0.95 2.83
CA GLY A 38 -14.62 -2.09 3.73
C GLY A 38 -15.83 -1.87 4.63
N THR A 39 -16.41 -2.95 5.12
CA THR A 39 -17.47 -2.92 6.14
C THR A 39 -16.87 -2.64 7.50
N LYS A 40 -17.52 -1.78 8.30
CA LYS A 40 -17.24 -1.66 9.74
C LYS A 40 -17.67 -2.97 10.42
N ASP A 41 -17.00 -3.34 11.51
CA ASP A 41 -17.35 -4.51 12.36
C ASP A 41 -17.17 -5.93 11.80
N VAL A 42 -16.63 -6.09 10.59
CA VAL A 42 -16.19 -7.41 10.12
C VAL A 42 -14.68 -7.45 10.23
N ALA A 43 -14.12 -8.48 10.87
CA ALA A 43 -12.69 -8.70 11.17
C ALA A 43 -11.76 -8.81 9.93
N LYS A 44 -12.03 -8.03 8.88
CA LYS A 44 -11.23 -7.89 7.67
C LYS A 44 -10.57 -6.52 7.72
N ASN A 45 -9.26 -6.49 7.47
CA ASN A 45 -8.47 -5.26 7.37
C ASN A 45 -9.20 -4.23 6.50
N GLN A 46 -9.48 -3.06 7.07
CA GLN A 46 -10.03 -1.94 6.31
C GLN A 46 -8.97 -1.41 5.35
N VAL A 47 -9.39 -0.85 4.21
CA VAL A 47 -8.46 -0.38 3.17
C VAL A 47 -8.69 1.11 2.95
N ASP A 48 -7.64 1.91 3.12
CA ASP A 48 -7.62 3.29 2.68
C ASP A 48 -7.24 3.37 1.22
N THR A 49 -8.13 3.89 0.38
CA THR A 49 -7.86 4.15 -1.02
C THR A 49 -7.71 5.65 -1.24
N TYR A 50 -6.51 6.05 -1.66
CA TYR A 50 -6.15 7.43 -2.01
C TYR A 50 -6.23 7.59 -3.52
N TYR A 51 -6.94 8.60 -4.00
CA TYR A 51 -7.14 8.83 -5.43
C TYR A 51 -6.30 10.02 -5.89
N PHE A 52 -5.74 9.89 -7.09
CA PHE A 52 -4.90 10.89 -7.71
C PHE A 52 -5.60 11.51 -8.92
N ASP A 53 -5.24 12.75 -9.20
CA ASP A 53 -5.71 13.48 -10.37
C ASP A 53 -5.08 12.90 -11.65
N ILE A 54 -5.95 12.46 -12.56
CA ILE A 54 -5.54 11.84 -13.82
C ILE A 54 -5.03 12.90 -14.79
N GLU A 55 -5.62 14.09 -14.79
CA GLU A 55 -5.18 15.17 -15.69
C GLU A 55 -3.72 15.52 -15.38
N LYS A 56 -3.35 15.57 -14.10
CA LYS A 56 -1.96 15.70 -13.65
C LYS A 56 -1.10 14.50 -14.06
N CYS A 57 -1.63 13.29 -13.97
CA CYS A 57 -0.89 12.08 -14.36
C CYS A 57 -0.65 11.94 -15.87
N LYS A 58 -1.53 12.49 -16.72
CA LYS A 58 -1.38 12.49 -18.19
C LYS A 58 -0.21 13.35 -18.65
N VAL A 59 0.02 14.48 -17.99
CA VAL A 59 1.12 15.43 -18.30
C VAL A 59 2.39 15.16 -17.50
N CYS A 60 2.33 14.27 -16.50
CA CYS A 60 3.46 13.95 -15.64
C CYS A 60 4.65 13.37 -16.44
N PRO A 61 5.89 13.83 -16.17
CA PRO A 61 7.08 13.26 -16.81
C PRO A 61 7.29 11.78 -16.46
N CYS A 62 6.83 11.35 -15.28
CA CYS A 62 6.88 9.95 -14.85
C CYS A 62 5.66 9.13 -15.29
N LYS A 63 4.94 9.54 -16.35
CA LYS A 63 3.75 8.79 -16.82
C LYS A 63 4.08 7.38 -17.30
N GLU A 64 5.27 7.18 -17.86
CA GLU A 64 5.75 5.87 -18.31
C GLU A 64 5.93 4.94 -17.10
N GLY A 65 5.18 3.83 -17.06
CA GLY A 65 5.16 2.89 -15.94
C GLY A 65 4.21 3.26 -14.79
N CYS A 66 3.88 4.54 -14.60
CA CYS A 66 3.03 4.99 -13.47
C CYS A 66 1.57 5.26 -13.86
N TYR A 67 1.27 5.53 -15.13
CA TYR A 67 -0.09 5.76 -15.63
C TYR A 67 -0.34 4.91 -16.88
N LYS A 68 -1.44 4.14 -16.87
CA LYS A 68 -1.87 3.39 -18.05
C LYS A 68 -2.69 4.31 -18.96
N PRO A 69 -2.34 4.46 -20.25
CA PRO A 69 -3.11 5.29 -21.17
C PRO A 69 -4.56 4.79 -21.26
N GLY A 70 -5.52 5.72 -21.12
CA GLY A 70 -6.96 5.42 -21.11
C GLY A 70 -7.55 5.04 -19.73
N ALA A 71 -6.76 5.03 -18.65
CA ALA A 71 -7.29 4.76 -17.32
C ALA A 71 -8.19 5.91 -16.82
N LYS A 72 -9.40 5.57 -16.36
CA LYS A 72 -10.40 6.51 -15.81
C LYS A 72 -10.20 6.86 -14.34
N SER A 73 -9.25 6.22 -13.66
CA SER A 73 -8.88 6.57 -12.28
C SER A 73 -7.46 6.11 -11.99
N LYS A 74 -6.79 6.82 -11.08
CA LYS A 74 -5.56 6.39 -10.46
C LYS A 74 -5.76 6.37 -8.95
N SER A 75 -5.41 5.26 -8.33
CA SER A 75 -5.57 5.11 -6.88
C SER A 75 -4.43 4.30 -6.26
N TYR A 76 -4.18 4.58 -4.99
CA TYR A 76 -3.22 3.90 -4.15
C TYR A 76 -3.95 3.42 -2.90
N SER A 77 -4.08 2.10 -2.77
CA SER A 77 -4.74 1.48 -1.63
C SER A 77 -3.72 0.98 -0.61
N VAL A 78 -3.97 1.28 0.67
CA VAL A 78 -3.18 0.87 1.84
C VAL A 78 -4.10 0.13 2.80
N SER A 79 -3.74 -1.11 3.10
CA SER A 79 -4.46 -1.90 4.09
C SER A 79 -4.09 -1.45 5.49
N ILE A 80 -5.10 -1.16 6.29
CA ILE A 80 -4.98 -0.87 7.72
C ILE A 80 -4.92 -2.22 8.40
N LYS A 81 -3.71 -2.62 8.82
CA LYS A 81 -3.51 -3.87 9.53
C LYS A 81 -4.16 -3.77 10.90
N SER A 82 -4.89 -4.81 11.30
CA SER A 82 -5.30 -4.97 12.70
C SER A 82 -4.08 -5.16 13.61
N ASP A 83 -4.30 -5.00 14.91
CA ASP A 83 -3.29 -5.23 15.93
C ASP A 83 -2.74 -6.66 15.84
N GLU A 84 -3.63 -7.66 15.75
CA GLU A 84 -3.29 -9.08 15.58
C GLU A 84 -2.43 -9.34 14.32
N HIS A 85 -2.75 -8.69 13.19
CA HIS A 85 -1.93 -8.81 11.98
C HIS A 85 -0.55 -8.16 12.12
N SER A 86 -0.43 -7.16 12.99
CA SER A 86 0.85 -6.51 13.30
C SER A 86 1.69 -7.37 14.23
N GLU A 87 1.06 -8.04 15.20
CA GLU A 87 1.72 -9.02 16.08
C GLU A 87 2.19 -10.26 15.32
N GLN A 88 1.37 -10.83 14.43
CA GLN A 88 1.77 -11.94 13.56
C GLN A 88 2.97 -11.57 12.67
N ALA A 89 3.01 -10.34 12.15
CA ALA A 89 4.15 -9.86 11.37
C ALA A 89 5.42 -9.78 12.22
N LYS A 90 5.34 -9.21 13.43
CA LYS A 90 6.47 -9.18 14.40
C LYS A 90 6.94 -10.59 14.74
N PHE A 91 6.02 -11.52 14.96
CA PHE A 91 6.34 -12.92 15.26
C PHE A 91 7.07 -13.61 14.10
N GLN A 92 6.64 -13.39 12.85
CA GLN A 92 7.33 -13.90 11.66
C GLN A 92 8.76 -13.35 11.52
N GLU A 93 9.04 -12.15 12.04
CA GLU A 93 10.37 -11.55 12.02
C GLU A 93 11.32 -12.07 13.10
N THR A 94 10.82 -12.81 14.10
CA THR A 94 11.66 -13.39 15.16
C THR A 94 12.63 -14.45 14.61
N ASP A 95 13.82 -14.51 15.21
CA ASP A 95 14.84 -15.51 14.84
C ASP A 95 14.33 -16.94 15.06
N TYR A 96 13.55 -17.17 16.12
CA TYR A 96 12.89 -18.45 16.40
C TYR A 96 12.04 -18.94 15.21
N PHE A 97 11.17 -18.07 14.68
CA PHE A 97 10.32 -18.43 13.54
C PHE A 97 11.13 -18.63 12.26
N LYS A 98 12.12 -17.76 12.01
CA LYS A 98 13.00 -17.85 10.83
C LYS A 98 13.82 -19.15 10.83
N GLU A 99 14.37 -19.54 11.96
CA GLU A 99 15.14 -20.78 12.11
C GLU A 99 14.26 -22.01 11.88
N LYS A 100 13.10 -22.08 12.56
CA LYS A 100 12.11 -23.15 12.35
C LYS A 100 11.59 -23.22 10.92
N SER A 101 11.43 -22.08 10.24
CA SER A 101 11.02 -22.05 8.84
C SER A 101 12.10 -22.60 7.91
N LYS A 102 13.39 -22.40 8.21
CA LYS A 102 14.49 -22.97 7.42
C LYS A 102 14.56 -24.50 7.57
N GLU A 103 14.28 -25.02 8.75
CA GLU A 103 14.20 -26.48 8.99
C GLU A 103 13.09 -27.16 8.18
N ARG A 104 12.02 -26.43 7.83
CA ARG A 104 10.85 -26.96 7.12
C ARG A 104 11.08 -27.24 5.63
N TYR A 105 12.10 -26.65 5.02
CA TYR A 105 12.47 -26.83 3.61
C TYR A 105 13.76 -27.65 3.44
N LYS A 106 14.12 -28.43 4.44
CA LYS A 106 15.29 -29.31 4.43
C LYS A 106 14.97 -30.69 3.87
#